data_AF-A0A3A8PCG7-F1
#
_entry.id   AF-A0A3A8PCG7-F1
#
_cell.length_a   1.000
_cell.length_b   1.000
_cell.length_c   1.000
_cell.angle_alpha   90.00
_cell.angle_beta   90.00
_cell.angle_gamma   90.00
#
_symmetry.space_group_name_H-M   'P 1'
#
loop_
_entity.id
_entity.type
_entity.pdbx_description
1 polymer ?
#
loop_
_entity_poly.entity_id
_entity_poly.type
_entity_poly.pdbx_seq_one_letter_code
_entity_poly.pdbx_strand_id
1 'polypeptide(L)'
;MNLQAFGEFVRTHRPALEVRAARLCAGSTVDSTELVGETLERALSVFERLQDQDTAAVTQWLDGAMGRCFARMGGQLAEVKPSTPDLQQTFDMLRARFREVYGQPVFGKRAGVTGWRM
;
A
#
# COMPACT_ATOMS: atom_id res chain seq x y z
N MET A 1 -9.78 -30.10 13.20
CA MET A 1 -8.67 -29.71 12.31
C MET A 1 -8.45 -30.75 11.23
N ASN A 2 -8.96 -30.47 10.03
CA ASN A 2 -8.77 -31.30 8.85
C ASN A 2 -7.40 -31.00 8.22
N LEU A 3 -6.40 -31.85 8.48
CA LEU A 3 -5.03 -31.68 7.98
C LEU A 3 -4.93 -31.70 6.45
N GLN A 4 -5.85 -32.41 5.78
CA GLN A 4 -5.89 -32.47 4.32
C GLN A 4 -6.37 -31.14 3.74
N ALA A 5 -7.45 -30.56 4.30
CA ALA A 5 -7.95 -29.25 3.92
C ALA A 5 -6.92 -28.14 4.20
N PHE A 6 -6.19 -28.22 5.32
CA PHE A 6 -5.09 -27.30 5.59
C PHE A 6 -3.94 -27.47 4.59
N GLY A 7 -3.62 -28.71 4.18
CA GLY A 7 -2.64 -28.96 3.13
C GLY A 7 -3.02 -28.34 1.78
N GLU A 8 -4.31 -28.32 1.42
CA GLU A 8 -4.84 -27.59 0.26
C GLU A 8 -4.72 -26.08 0.42
N PHE A 9 -5.11 -25.56 1.59
CA PHE A 9 -4.95 -24.16 1.94
C PHE A 9 -3.50 -23.69 1.78
N VAL A 10 -2.53 -24.45 2.33
CA VAL A 10 -1.11 -24.14 2.21
C VAL A 10 -0.67 -24.14 0.74
N ARG A 11 -1.05 -25.16 -0.05
CA ARG A 11 -0.69 -25.22 -1.47
C ARG A 11 -1.21 -24.01 -2.26
N THR A 12 -2.42 -23.54 -1.94
CA THR A 12 -3.04 -22.39 -2.60
C THR A 12 -2.36 -21.07 -2.25
N HIS A 13 -2.04 -20.82 -0.97
CA HIS A 13 -1.59 -19.50 -0.51
C HIS A 13 -0.07 -19.36 -0.37
N ARG A 14 0.67 -20.47 -0.19
CA ARG A 14 2.12 -20.45 0.06
C ARG A 14 2.93 -19.73 -1.04
N PRO A 15 2.70 -19.93 -2.35
CA PRO A 15 3.49 -19.25 -3.37
C PRO A 15 3.39 -17.72 -3.28
N ALA A 16 2.20 -17.20 -3.02
CA ALA A 16 1.98 -15.76 -2.84
C ALA A 16 2.63 -15.24 -1.55
N LEU A 17 2.59 -16.03 -0.48
CA LEU A 17 3.26 -15.71 0.79
C LEU A 17 4.78 -15.66 0.64
N GLU A 18 5.38 -16.60 -0.07
CA GLU A 18 6.83 -16.63 -0.32
C GLU A 18 7.30 -15.39 -1.09
N VAL A 19 6.58 -14.99 -2.15
CA VAL A 19 6.89 -13.76 -2.89
C VAL A 19 6.80 -12.53 -1.99
N ARG A 20 5.78 -12.45 -1.14
CA ARG A 20 5.60 -11.32 -0.22
C ARG A 20 6.67 -11.30 0.88
N ALA A 21 6.97 -12.44 1.49
CA ALA A 21 7.99 -12.58 2.50
C ALA A 21 9.37 -12.22 1.95
N ALA A 22 9.72 -12.66 0.73
CA ALA A 22 10.98 -12.29 0.09
C ALA A 22 11.10 -10.77 -0.10
N ARG A 23 10.02 -10.08 -0.47
CA ARG A 23 10.01 -8.61 -0.58
C ARG A 23 10.11 -7.92 0.77
N LEU A 24 9.40 -8.44 1.78
CA LEU A 24 9.37 -7.86 3.11
C LEU A 24 10.71 -8.01 3.84
N CYS A 25 11.36 -9.15 3.68
CA CYS A 25 12.65 -9.45 4.27
C CYS A 25 13.83 -8.88 3.47
N ALA A 26 13.61 -8.27 2.31
CA ALA A 26 14.68 -7.66 1.53
C ALA A 26 15.35 -6.53 2.34
N GLY A 27 16.63 -6.71 2.70
CA GLY A 27 17.37 -5.76 3.54
C GLY A 27 17.09 -5.88 5.04
N SER A 28 16.36 -6.91 5.47
CA SER A 28 16.13 -7.27 6.88
C SER A 28 17.05 -8.43 7.30
N THR A 29 17.21 -8.63 8.61
CA THR A 29 17.87 -9.82 9.18
C THR A 29 16.92 -11.02 9.32
N VAL A 30 15.63 -10.82 9.06
CA VAL A 30 14.60 -11.87 9.18
C VAL A 30 14.67 -12.82 7.98
N ASP A 31 14.73 -14.12 8.23
CA ASP A 31 14.65 -15.13 7.19
C ASP A 31 13.23 -15.21 6.61
N SER A 32 13.13 -15.19 5.28
CA SER A 32 11.83 -15.19 4.59
C SER A 32 11.12 -16.54 4.68
N THR A 33 11.85 -17.65 4.78
CA THR A 33 11.28 -18.99 4.91
C THR A 33 10.71 -19.19 6.31
N GLU A 34 11.45 -18.76 7.33
CA GLU A 34 11.00 -18.76 8.73
C GLU A 34 9.75 -17.90 8.91
N LEU A 35 9.71 -16.72 8.29
CA LEU A 35 8.54 -15.85 8.29
C LEU A 35 7.29 -16.52 7.70
N VAL A 36 7.43 -17.24 6.59
CA VAL A 36 6.33 -17.98 5.98
C VAL A 36 5.87 -19.12 6.89
N GLY A 37 6.81 -19.88 7.48
CA GLY A 37 6.52 -20.95 8.43
C GLY A 37 5.69 -20.46 9.61
N GLU A 38 6.17 -19.42 10.30
CA GLU A 38 5.48 -18.78 11.42
C GLU A 38 4.10 -18.25 11.03
N THR A 39 3.95 -17.66 9.84
CA THR A 39 2.66 -17.19 9.35
C THR A 39 1.67 -18.34 9.15
N LEU A 40 2.12 -19.46 8.58
CA LEU A 40 1.30 -20.65 8.36
C LEU A 40 0.95 -21.38 9.67
N GLU A 41 1.86 -21.42 10.64
CA GLU A 41 1.56 -21.95 11.98
C GLU A 41 0.48 -21.14 12.68
N ARG A 42 0.50 -19.80 12.52
CA ARG A 42 -0.59 -18.95 13.00
C ARG A 42 -1.88 -19.23 12.25
N ALA A 43 -1.82 -19.43 10.93
CA ALA A 43 -3.00 -19.78 10.13
C ALA A 43 -3.60 -21.12 10.61
N LEU A 44 -2.78 -22.11 10.93
CA LEU A 44 -3.21 -23.40 11.46
C LEU A 44 -4.04 -23.23 12.74
N SER A 45 -3.60 -22.36 13.66
CA SER A 45 -4.28 -22.12 14.94
C SER A 45 -5.70 -21.52 14.80
N VAL A 46 -6.01 -20.90 13.66
CA VAL A 46 -7.33 -20.30 13.38
C VAL A 46 -8.00 -20.86 12.13
N PHE A 47 -7.48 -21.98 11.60
CA PHE A 47 -7.87 -22.50 10.28
C PHE A 47 -9.37 -22.77 10.17
N GLU A 48 -9.99 -23.27 11.24
CA GLU A 48 -11.44 -23.54 11.28
C GLU A 48 -12.28 -22.30 10.98
N ARG A 49 -11.77 -21.09 11.25
CA ARG A 49 -12.44 -19.83 10.89
C ARG A 49 -12.07 -19.37 9.49
N LEU A 50 -10.84 -19.60 9.06
CA LEU A 50 -10.34 -19.15 7.75
C LEU A 50 -10.92 -19.97 6.60
N GLN A 51 -11.20 -21.26 6.81
CA GLN A 51 -11.72 -22.16 5.77
C GLN A 51 -13.10 -21.73 5.26
N ASP A 52 -13.88 -21.03 6.09
CA ASP A 52 -15.23 -20.56 5.75
C ASP A 52 -15.23 -19.13 5.14
N GLN A 53 -14.07 -18.49 5.04
CA GLN A 53 -13.94 -17.13 4.50
C GLN A 53 -13.66 -17.16 3.00
N ASP A 54 -13.97 -16.05 2.34
CA ASP A 54 -13.56 -15.85 0.95
C ASP A 54 -12.05 -15.62 0.82
N THR A 55 -11.53 -15.84 -0.39
CA THR A 55 -10.10 -15.75 -0.69
C THR A 55 -9.49 -14.37 -0.38
N ALA A 56 -10.24 -13.28 -0.51
CA ALA A 56 -9.73 -11.93 -0.22
C ALA A 56 -9.59 -11.72 1.29
N ALA A 57 -10.58 -12.13 2.08
CA ALA A 57 -10.52 -12.10 3.53
C ALA A 57 -9.38 -12.96 4.08
N VAL A 58 -9.17 -14.17 3.53
CA VAL A 58 -8.02 -15.03 3.88
C VAL A 58 -6.70 -14.34 3.56
N THR A 59 -6.58 -13.75 2.38
CA THR A 59 -5.34 -13.07 1.95
C THR A 59 -5.03 -11.88 2.87
N GLN A 60 -6.03 -11.05 3.17
CA GLN A 60 -5.87 -9.92 4.10
C GLN A 60 -5.44 -10.39 5.49
N TRP A 61 -6.02 -11.49 5.98
CA TRP A 61 -5.64 -12.04 7.28
C TRP A 61 -4.18 -12.52 7.29
N LEU A 62 -3.77 -13.25 6.25
CA LEU A 62 -2.40 -13.74 6.09
C LEU A 62 -1.39 -12.59 6.00
N ASP A 63 -1.72 -11.50 5.31
CA ASP A 63 -0.87 -10.31 5.21
C ASP A 63 -0.68 -9.65 6.57
N GLY A 64 -1.76 -9.48 7.31
CA GLY A 64 -1.72 -8.95 8.67
C GLY A 64 -0.94 -9.87 9.62
N ALA A 65 -1.09 -11.19 9.49
CA ALA A 65 -0.35 -12.17 10.28
C ALA A 65 1.15 -12.10 9.97
N MET A 66 1.52 -12.08 8.69
CA MET A 66 2.91 -11.97 8.24
C MET A 66 3.56 -10.68 8.75
N GLY A 67 2.88 -9.53 8.67
CA GLY A 67 3.40 -8.27 9.21
C GLY A 67 3.68 -8.33 10.72
N ARG A 68 2.78 -8.96 11.49
CA ARG A 68 3.00 -9.17 12.94
C ARG A 68 4.14 -10.14 13.23
N CYS A 69 4.26 -11.22 12.47
CA CYS A 69 5.38 -12.17 12.60
C CYS A 69 6.71 -11.51 12.28
N PHE A 70 6.76 -10.71 11.20
CA PHE A 70 7.95 -9.97 10.81
C PHE A 70 8.40 -8.98 11.90
N ALA A 71 7.48 -8.17 12.43
CA ALA A 71 7.78 -7.24 13.51
C ALA A 71 8.25 -7.98 14.79
N ARG A 72 7.63 -9.12 15.12
CA ARG A 72 8.02 -9.95 16.28
C ARG A 72 9.43 -10.52 16.13
N MET A 73 9.85 -10.86 14.92
CA MET A 73 11.20 -11.38 14.63
C MET A 73 12.27 -10.27 14.53
N GLY A 74 11.94 -9.03 14.89
CA GLY A 74 12.87 -7.89 14.83
C GLY A 74 13.00 -7.30 13.43
N GLY A 75 12.14 -7.70 12.48
CA GLY A 75 12.01 -7.06 11.19
C GLY A 75 11.51 -5.64 11.39
N GLN A 76 12.38 -4.67 11.13
CA GLN A 76 11.96 -3.28 11.03
C GLN A 76 11.35 -3.12 9.65
N LEU A 77 10.03 -2.90 9.61
CA LEU A 77 9.44 -2.34 8.40
C LEU A 77 10.24 -1.08 8.13
N ALA A 78 10.84 -0.99 6.95
CA ALA A 78 11.50 0.24 6.53
C ALA A 78 10.51 1.35 6.84
N GLU A 79 10.87 2.25 7.77
CA GLU A 79 10.08 3.45 7.97
C GLU A 79 9.96 4.01 6.56
N VAL A 80 8.72 4.05 6.05
CA VAL A 80 8.43 4.86 4.89
C VAL A 80 8.67 6.26 5.42
N LYS A 81 9.94 6.71 5.39
CA LYS A 81 10.26 8.12 5.45
C LYS A 81 9.38 8.68 4.35
N PRO A 82 8.36 9.47 4.68
CA PRO A 82 7.49 9.99 3.65
C PRO A 82 8.37 10.95 2.87
N SER A 83 9.02 10.45 1.83
CA SER A 83 9.44 11.22 0.68
C SER A 83 8.18 11.57 -0.11
N THR A 84 7.12 11.98 0.58
CA THR A 84 6.11 12.83 -0.01
C THR A 84 6.85 14.13 -0.28
N PRO A 85 7.08 14.53 -1.55
CA PRO A 85 7.09 15.97 -1.81
C PRO A 85 5.84 16.51 -1.11
N ASP A 86 6.04 17.51 -0.25
CA ASP A 86 5.01 18.09 0.59
C ASP A 86 3.68 18.13 -0.19
N LEU A 87 2.69 17.35 0.26
CA LEU A 87 1.44 17.18 -0.49
C LEU A 87 0.81 18.55 -0.75
N GLN A 88 1.00 19.47 0.20
CA GLN A 88 0.63 20.87 0.09
C GLN A 88 1.35 21.56 -1.08
N GLN A 89 2.68 21.45 -1.20
CA GLN A 89 3.44 21.90 -2.38
C GLN A 89 2.90 21.31 -3.70
N THR A 90 2.52 20.03 -3.72
CA THR A 90 1.93 19.40 -4.92
C THR A 90 0.57 19.99 -5.25
N PHE A 91 -0.30 20.20 -4.26
CA PHE A 91 -1.60 20.84 -4.43
C PHE A 91 -1.47 22.30 -4.87
N ASP A 92 -0.51 23.04 -4.32
CA ASP A 92 -0.24 24.43 -4.69
C ASP A 92 0.27 24.53 -6.14
N MET A 93 1.14 23.62 -6.57
CA MET A 93 1.57 23.53 -7.96
C MET A 93 0.40 23.24 -8.91
N LEU A 94 -0.47 22.28 -8.57
CA LEU A 94 -1.65 21.95 -9.35
C LEU A 94 -2.63 23.14 -9.44
N ARG A 95 -2.85 23.84 -8.33
CA ARG A 95 -3.71 25.02 -8.25
C ARG A 95 -3.15 26.19 -9.06
N ALA A 96 -1.82 26.40 -9.05
CA ALA A 96 -1.16 27.41 -9.87
C ALA A 96 -1.33 27.10 -11.36
N ARG A 97 -1.12 25.85 -11.79
CA ARG A 97 -1.35 25.43 -13.18
C ARG A 97 -2.80 25.54 -13.60
N PHE A 98 -3.74 25.17 -12.74
CA PHE A 98 -5.16 25.33 -13.03
C PHE A 98 -5.52 26.80 -13.25
N ARG A 99 -5.01 27.73 -12.42
CA ARG A 99 -5.24 29.17 -12.61
C ARG A 99 -4.61 29.69 -13.91
N GLU A 100 -3.45 29.18 -14.31
CA GLU A 100 -2.81 29.56 -15.57
C GLU A 100 -3.63 29.13 -16.79
N VAL A 101 -4.16 27.90 -16.76
CA VAL A 101 -4.92 27.32 -17.89
C VAL A 101 -6.36 27.86 -17.95
N TYR A 102 -7.03 27.96 -16.81
CA TYR A 102 -8.47 28.26 -16.74
C TYR A 102 -8.78 29.65 -16.17
N GLY A 103 -7.79 30.35 -15.60
CA GLY A 103 -7.96 31.66 -15.00
C GLY A 103 -7.74 32.83 -15.95
N GLN A 104 -7.73 32.61 -17.27
CA GLN A 104 -7.76 33.74 -18.21
C GLN A 104 -9.07 34.52 -18.01
N PRO A 105 -9.02 35.84 -17.77
CA PRO A 105 -10.22 36.64 -17.84
C PRO A 105 -10.66 36.69 -19.31
N VAL A 106 -11.91 36.31 -19.58
CA VAL A 106 -12.58 36.66 -20.83
C VAL A 106 -12.80 38.19 -20.80
N PHE A 107 -11.77 38.98 -21.10
CA PHE A 107 -11.92 40.40 -21.41
C PHE A 107 -12.08 40.57 -22.92
N GLY A 108 -13.27 40.21 -23.39
CA GLY A 108 -13.86 40.92 -24.52
C GLY A 108 -14.23 42.33 -24.07
N LYS A 109 -13.36 43.32 -24.33
CA LYS A 109 -13.76 44.69 -24.70
C LYS A 109 -12.56 45.46 -25.24
N ARG A 110 -12.45 45.52 -26.57
CA ARG A 110 -11.84 46.66 -27.26
C ARG A 110 -12.73 47.88 -27.03
N ALA A 111 -12.20 48.89 -26.37
CA ALA A 111 -12.55 50.31 -26.53
C ALA A 111 -11.26 51.05 -26.15
N GLY A 112 -10.48 51.64 -27.06
CA GLY A 112 -10.90 52.51 -28.15
C GLY A 112 -11.03 53.93 -27.62
N VAL A 113 -9.93 54.70 -27.68
CA VAL A 113 -9.86 56.18 -27.79
C VAL A 113 -10.42 56.93 -26.54
N THR A 114 -9.69 57.80 -25.86
CA THR A 114 -9.25 59.14 -26.31
C THR A 114 -8.32 59.75 -25.26
N GLY A 115 -7.41 60.66 -25.65
CA GLY A 115 -6.70 61.55 -24.72
C GLY A 115 -7.65 62.33 -23.79
N TRP A 116 -7.17 63.09 -22.81
CA TRP A 116 -6.54 64.40 -23.03
C TRP A 116 -5.47 64.71 -21.96
N ARG A 117 -4.61 65.66 -22.34
CA ARG A 117 -3.42 66.21 -21.66
C ARG A 117 -3.66 66.84 -20.28
N MET A 118 -2.52 67.00 -19.58
CA MET A 118 -2.08 68.04 -18.61
C MET A 118 -3.13 68.98 -18.05
#